data_AF-A0A920ME43-F1
#
_entry.id   AF-A0A920ME43-F1
#
_cell.length_a   1.000
_cell.length_b   1.000
_cell.length_c   1.000
_cell.angle_alpha   90.00
_cell.angle_beta   90.00
_cell.angle_gamma   90.00
#
_symmetry.space_group_name_H-M   'P 1'
#
loop_
_entity.id
_entity.type
_entity.pdbx_description
1 polymer ?
#
loop_
_entity_poly.entity_id
_entity_poly.type
_entity_poly.pdbx_seq_one_letter_code
_entity_poly.pdbx_strand_id
1 'polypeptide(L)'
;MEDSEGVSISTEAGLVLIAVMVIATAFFVAAEFALIASNRKKIEEEASDGVRSAQVVLGLIKNLSYHLTGAQLGITITAVVLGFIAEPTIAKLIEQPFIDLFGSGLAQPLSLVVAISLVTF
;
A
#
# COMPACT_ATOMS: atom_id res chain seq x y z
N MET A 1 -31.08 8.67 -12.52
CA MET A 1 -30.26 8.06 -13.58
C MET A 1 -29.05 8.96 -13.73
N GLU A 2 -27.87 8.72 -13.16
CA GLU A 2 -27.33 7.53 -12.49
C GLU A 2 -27.17 7.76 -10.98
N ASP A 3 -27.57 6.75 -10.22
CA ASP A 3 -27.26 6.60 -8.81
C ASP A 3 -25.74 6.49 -8.64
N SER A 4 -25.11 7.59 -8.24
CA SER A 4 -23.77 7.54 -7.67
C SER A 4 -23.87 6.87 -6.30
N GLU A 5 -23.88 5.53 -6.31
CA GLU A 5 -23.40 4.71 -5.18
C GLU A 5 -21.87 4.88 -5.06
N GLY A 6 -21.42 6.13 -4.98
CA GLY A 6 -20.08 6.45 -4.52
C GLY A 6 -20.00 5.94 -3.10
N VAL A 7 -19.15 4.93 -2.89
CA VAL A 7 -18.93 4.26 -1.61
C VAL A 7 -18.94 5.33 -0.52
N SER A 8 -20.02 5.36 0.27
CA SER A 8 -20.25 6.36 1.30
C SER A 8 -19.39 6.01 2.51
N ILE A 9 -18.06 6.02 2.33
CA ILE A 9 -17.12 5.81 3.40
C ILE A 9 -17.18 7.09 4.26
N SER A 10 -17.65 6.95 5.50
CA SER A 10 -17.52 8.02 6.48
C SER A 10 -16.04 8.38 6.61
N THR A 11 -15.69 9.66 6.76
CA THR A 11 -14.30 10.11 6.81
C THR A 11 -13.46 9.29 7.80
N GLU A 12 -14.07 8.90 8.93
CA GLU A 12 -13.46 8.01 9.93
C GLU A 12 -13.13 6.62 9.37
N ALA A 13 -14.06 5.98 8.67
CA ALA A 13 -13.82 4.70 8.00
C ALA A 13 -12.77 4.83 6.88
N GLY A 14 -12.71 5.98 6.22
CA GLY A 14 -11.71 6.28 5.18
C GLY A 14 -10.30 6.32 5.77
N LEU A 15 -10.12 7.02 6.89
CA LEU A 15 -8.84 7.04 7.61
C LEU A 15 -8.42 5.66 8.09
N VAL A 16 -9.34 4.87 8.63
CA VAL A 16 -9.04 3.50 9.08
C VAL A 16 -8.59 2.63 7.91
N LEU A 17 -9.29 2.73 6.77
CA LEU A 17 -8.95 1.97 5.58
C LEU A 17 -7.59 2.37 5.00
N ILE A 18 -7.29 3.67 4.98
CA ILE A 18 -5.97 4.22 4.63
C ILE A 18 -4.89 3.63 5.54
N ALA A 19 -5.09 3.65 6.86
CA ALA A 19 -4.11 3.12 7.81
C ALA A 19 -3.87 1.61 7.61
N VAL A 20 -4.94 0.84 7.38
CA VAL A 20 -4.83 -0.60 7.08
C VAL A 20 -4.05 -0.84 5.79
N MET A 21 -4.33 -0.09 4.73
CA MET A 21 -3.60 -0.19 3.45
C MET A 21 -2.12 0.18 3.59
N VAL A 22 -1.79 1.20 4.39
CA VAL A 22 -0.39 1.55 4.69
C VAL A 22 0.33 0.42 5.41
N ILE A 23 -0.29 -0.19 6.43
CA ILE A 23 0.28 -1.34 7.16
C ILE A 23 0.47 -2.53 6.23
N ALA A 24 -0.52 -2.83 5.37
CA ALA A 24 -0.42 -3.91 4.39
C ALA A 24 0.76 -3.67 3.43
N THR A 25 0.91 -2.43 2.93
CA THR A 25 2.03 -2.04 2.08
C THR A 25 3.37 -2.23 2.80
N ALA A 26 3.48 -1.76 4.05
CA ALA A 26 4.68 -1.90 4.86
C ALA A 26 5.06 -3.38 5.11
N PHE A 27 4.06 -4.26 5.30
CA PHE A 27 4.27 -5.69 5.43
C PHE A 27 4.84 -6.31 4.14
N PHE A 28 4.29 -5.97 2.97
CA PHE A 28 4.81 -6.48 1.69
C PHE A 28 6.24 -6.02 1.43
N VAL A 29 6.54 -4.75 1.71
CA VAL A 29 7.90 -4.20 1.62
C VAL A 29 8.85 -4.94 2.56
N ALA A 30 8.45 -5.15 3.82
CA ALA A 30 9.27 -5.89 4.79
C ALA A 30 9.53 -7.33 4.34
N ALA A 31 8.54 -8.00 3.74
CA ALA A 31 8.69 -9.35 3.20
C ALA A 31 9.68 -9.41 2.01
N GLU A 32 9.61 -8.43 1.10
CA GLU A 32 10.54 -8.30 -0.02
C GLU A 32 11.97 -8.07 0.47
N PHE A 33 12.17 -7.13 1.41
CA PHE A 33 13.49 -6.87 2.01
C PHE A 33 14.04 -8.06 2.81
N ALA A 34 13.20 -8.76 3.59
CA ALA A 34 13.63 -9.95 4.34
C ALA A 34 14.10 -11.07 3.41
N LEU A 35 13.44 -11.21 2.25
CA LEU A 35 13.83 -12.18 1.24
C LEU A 35 15.13 -11.80 0.53
N ILE A 36 15.29 -10.53 0.14
CA ILE A 36 16.53 -10.03 -0.43
C ILE A 36 17.70 -10.19 0.57
N ALA A 37 17.45 -9.96 1.85
CA ALA A 37 18.43 -10.15 2.92
C ALA A 37 18.73 -11.62 3.24
N SER A 38 17.86 -12.56 2.86
CA SER A 38 18.05 -13.98 3.12
C SER A 38 19.21 -14.53 2.27
N ASN A 39 20.18 -15.17 2.92
CA ASN A 39 21.34 -15.74 2.22
C ASN A 39 20.99 -17.10 1.62
N ARG A 40 20.20 -17.07 0.54
CA ARG A 40 19.66 -18.24 -0.15
C ARG A 40 20.74 -19.25 -0.53
N LYS A 41 21.92 -18.76 -0.94
CA LYS A 41 23.10 -19.60 -1.23
C LYS A 41 23.57 -20.41 -0.04
N LYS A 42 23.67 -19.79 1.14
CA LYS A 42 24.09 -20.50 2.36
C LYS A 42 23.08 -21.57 2.78
N ILE A 43 21.79 -21.30 2.59
CA ILE A 43 20.72 -22.28 2.87
C ILE A 43 20.76 -23.44 1.85
N GLU A 44 21.04 -23.16 0.58
CA GLU A 44 21.26 -24.19 -0.46
C GLU A 44 22.47 -25.08 -0.15
N GLU A 45 23.55 -24.47 0.34
CA GLU A 45 24.79 -25.15 0.73
C GLU A 45 24.55 -26.06 1.96
N GLU A 46 23.97 -25.54 3.03
CA GLU A 46 23.62 -26.32 4.24
C GLU A 46 22.60 -27.44 3.95
N ALA A 47 21.67 -27.22 3.01
CA ALA A 47 20.71 -28.25 2.59
C ALA A 47 21.39 -29.37 1.79
N SER A 48 22.41 -29.04 0.99
CA SER A 48 23.24 -29.98 0.24
C SER A 48 24.14 -30.80 1.17
N ASP A 49 24.58 -30.22 2.28
CA ASP A 49 25.31 -30.90 3.37
C ASP A 49 24.42 -31.81 4.23
N GLY A 50 23.12 -31.94 3.91
CA GLY A 50 22.20 -32.88 4.55
C GLY A 50 21.53 -32.35 5.82
N VAL A 51 21.64 -31.04 6.12
CA VAL A 51 20.96 -30.43 7.27
C VAL A 51 19.45 -30.40 7.01
N ARG A 52 18.69 -31.19 7.80
CA ARG A 52 17.23 -31.32 7.66
C ARG A 52 16.48 -29.98 7.73
N SER A 53 16.89 -29.08 8.62
CA SER A 53 16.26 -27.75 8.73
C SER A 53 16.48 -26.91 7.47
N ALA A 54 17.68 -26.94 6.89
CA ALA A 54 18.00 -26.23 5.66
C ALA A 54 17.21 -26.78 4.46
N GLN A 55 16.97 -28.09 4.38
CA GLN A 55 16.14 -28.69 3.33
C GLN A 55 14.66 -28.26 3.42
N VAL A 56 14.11 -28.19 4.63
CA VAL A 56 12.73 -27.69 4.86
C VAL A 56 12.63 -26.21 4.47
N VAL A 57 13.59 -25.40 4.92
CA VAL A 57 13.64 -23.97 4.64
C VAL A 57 13.86 -23.72 3.14
N LEU A 58 14.71 -24.49 2.47
CA LEU A 58 14.94 -24.40 1.03
C LEU A 58 13.67 -24.72 0.22
N GLY A 59 12.88 -25.71 0.65
CA GLY A 59 11.58 -26.02 0.04
C GLY A 59 10.58 -24.86 0.15
N LEU A 60 10.53 -24.19 1.30
CA LEU A 60 9.71 -22.99 1.50
C LEU A 60 10.21 -21.81 0.66
N ILE A 61 11.53 -21.65 0.56
CA ILE A 61 12.15 -20.57 -0.18
C ILE A 61 12.08 -20.79 -1.71
N LYS A 62 12.01 -22.03 -2.21
CA LYS A 62 11.95 -22.30 -3.66
C LYS A 62 10.71 -21.68 -4.33
N ASN A 63 9.60 -21.57 -3.59
CA ASN A 63 8.36 -20.91 -4.03
C ASN A 63 8.35 -19.39 -3.76
N LEU A 64 9.39 -18.86 -3.11
CA LEU A 64 9.46 -17.47 -2.67
C LEU A 64 9.64 -16.49 -3.84
N SER A 65 10.14 -16.97 -4.99
CA SER A 65 10.13 -16.18 -6.23
C SER A 65 8.70 -15.91 -6.75
N TYR A 66 7.73 -16.79 -6.47
CA TYR A 66 6.31 -16.53 -6.73
C TYR A 66 5.73 -15.55 -5.71
N HIS A 67 6.20 -15.60 -4.46
CA HIS A 67 5.84 -14.62 -3.43
C HIS A 67 6.41 -13.22 -3.70
N LEU A 68 7.56 -13.09 -4.36
CA LEU A 68 8.07 -11.78 -4.82
C LEU A 68 7.13 -11.12 -5.81
N THR A 69 6.76 -11.86 -6.86
CA THR A 69 5.82 -11.35 -7.86
C THR A 69 4.45 -11.08 -7.23
N GLY A 70 4.03 -11.92 -6.28
CA GLY A 70 2.82 -11.70 -5.47
C GLY A 70 2.89 -10.46 -4.57
N ALA A 71 4.03 -10.20 -3.92
CA ALA A 71 4.24 -9.04 -3.06
C ALA A 71 4.28 -7.74 -3.88
N GLN A 72 4.94 -7.75 -5.04
CA GLN A 72 5.01 -6.60 -5.93
C GLN A 72 3.64 -6.27 -6.55
N LEU A 73 2.86 -7.30 -6.93
CA LEU A 73 1.45 -7.14 -7.31
C LEU A 73 0.62 -6.61 -6.14
N GLY A 74 0.84 -7.14 -4.93
CA GLY A 74 0.19 -6.67 -3.70
C GLY A 74 0.46 -5.20 -3.41
N ILE A 75 1.72 -4.75 -3.50
CA ILE A 75 2.11 -3.34 -3.37
C ILE A 75 1.37 -2.49 -4.41
N THR A 76 1.34 -2.93 -5.66
CA THR A 76 0.68 -2.20 -6.75
C THR A 76 -0.82 -2.05 -6.51
N ILE A 77 -1.51 -3.15 -6.18
CA ILE A 77 -2.95 -3.14 -5.90
C ILE A 77 -3.24 -2.25 -4.70
N THR A 78 -2.44 -2.36 -3.63
CA THR A 78 -2.62 -1.58 -2.41
C THR A 78 -2.41 -0.09 -2.68
N ALA A 79 -1.40 0.28 -3.49
CA ALA A 79 -1.15 1.67 -3.89
C ALA A 79 -2.30 2.26 -4.73
N VAL A 80 -2.83 1.50 -5.70
CA VAL A 80 -3.97 1.94 -6.52
C VAL A 80 -5.21 2.15 -5.65
N VAL A 81 -5.56 1.16 -4.82
CA VAL A 81 -6.72 1.25 -3.91
C VAL A 81 -6.56 2.41 -2.94
N LEU A 82 -5.37 2.57 -2.35
CA LEU A 82 -5.06 3.67 -1.47
C LEU A 82 -5.22 5.02 -2.16
N GLY A 83 -4.74 5.18 -3.40
CA GLY A 83 -4.91 6.41 -4.17
C GLY A 83 -6.39 6.79 -4.36
N PHE A 84 -7.23 5.82 -4.75
CA PHE A 84 -8.67 6.03 -4.93
C PHE A 84 -9.40 6.46 -3.64
N ILE A 85 -8.92 6.04 -2.47
CA ILE A 85 -9.55 6.37 -1.17
C ILE A 85 -8.94 7.64 -0.57
N ALA A 86 -7.63 7.82 -0.72
CA ALA A 86 -6.89 8.92 -0.13
C ALA A 86 -7.27 10.26 -0.76
N GLU A 87 -7.43 10.32 -2.09
CA GLU A 87 -7.83 11.54 -2.79
C GLU A 87 -9.14 12.16 -2.25
N PRO A 88 -10.29 11.46 -2.22
CA PRO A 88 -11.53 12.04 -1.72
C PRO A 88 -11.51 12.29 -0.21
N THR A 89 -10.74 11.51 0.55
CA THR A 89 -10.64 11.67 2.02
C THR A 89 -9.84 12.92 2.37
N ILE A 90 -8.66 13.09 1.73
CA ILE A 90 -7.79 14.24 1.93
C ILE A 90 -8.44 15.51 1.39
N ALA A 91 -9.07 15.46 0.21
CA ALA A 91 -9.75 16.62 -0.37
C ALA A 91 -10.85 17.16 0.58
N LYS A 92 -11.68 16.29 1.17
CA LYS A 92 -12.69 16.69 2.16
C LYS A 92 -12.10 17.25 3.45
N LEU A 93 -10.94 16.75 3.87
CA LEU A 93 -10.25 17.23 5.07
C LEU A 93 -9.68 18.65 4.88
N ILE A 94 -9.20 18.95 3.67
CA ILE A 94 -8.54 20.22 3.33
C ILE A 94 -9.52 21.27 2.76
N GLU A 95 -10.69 20.85 2.25
CA GLU A 95 -11.66 21.74 1.63
C GLU A 95 -12.16 22.84 2.59
N GLN A 96 -12.52 22.49 3.83
CA GLN A 96 -12.96 23.44 4.86
C GLN A 96 -11.92 24.53 5.18
N PRO A 97 -10.67 24.20 5.58
CA PRO A 97 -9.66 25.22 5.85
C PRO A 97 -9.31 26.07 4.62
N PHE A 98 -9.47 25.54 3.41
CA PHE A 98 -9.25 26.31 2.18
C PHE A 98 -10.41 27.25 1.84
N ILE A 99 -11.66 26.85 2.14
CA ILE A 99 -12.83 27.73 2.02
C ILE A 99 -12.67 28.93 2.94
N ASP A 100 -12.24 28.72 4.18
CA ASP A 100 -12.04 29.79 5.17
C ASP A 100 -10.94 30.78 4.76
N LEU A 101 -9.91 30.33 4.03
CA LEU A 101 -8.75 31.15 3.69
C LEU A 101 -8.83 31.81 2.30
N PHE A 102 -9.45 31.15 1.31
CA PHE A 102 -9.44 31.57 -0.10
C PHE A 102 -10.83 31.80 -0.71
N GLY A 103 -11.89 31.48 0.03
CA GLY A 103 -13.27 31.54 -0.48
C GLY A 103 -13.65 30.35 -1.36
N SER A 104 -14.95 30.09 -1.48
CA SER A 104 -15.50 28.87 -2.11
C SER A 104 -15.12 28.69 -3.58
N GLY A 105 -14.82 29.76 -4.31
CA GLY A 105 -14.49 29.69 -5.74
C GLY A 105 -13.12 29.08 -6.06
N LEU A 106 -12.16 29.16 -5.13
CA LEU A 106 -10.80 28.63 -5.33
C LEU A 106 -10.49 27.41 -4.45
N ALA A 107 -11.29 27.17 -3.40
CA ALA A 107 -11.00 26.10 -2.44
C ALA A 107 -11.04 24.69 -3.06
N GLN A 108 -12.00 24.41 -3.94
CA GLN A 108 -12.15 23.10 -4.58
C GLN A 108 -11.00 22.74 -5.53
N PRO A 109 -10.62 23.57 -6.53
CA PRO A 109 -9.49 23.23 -7.39
C PRO A 109 -8.17 23.18 -6.62
N LEU A 110 -8.00 24.01 -5.59
CA LEU A 110 -6.77 24.04 -4.79
C LEU A 110 -6.67 22.83 -3.85
N SER A 111 -7.78 22.41 -3.24
CA SER A 111 -7.85 21.19 -2.43
C SER A 111 -7.57 19.93 -3.27
N LEU A 112 -8.12 19.86 -4.49
CA LEU A 112 -7.84 18.77 -5.43
C LEU A 112 -6.34 18.69 -5.78
N VAL A 113 -5.72 19.81 -6.16
CA VAL A 113 -4.29 19.84 -6.52
C VAL A 113 -3.42 19.40 -5.35
N VAL A 114 -3.72 19.85 -4.13
CA VAL A 114 -2.98 19.46 -2.93
C VAL A 114 -3.20 17.98 -2.60
N ALA A 115 -4.42 17.47 -2.70
CA ALA A 115 -4.73 16.07 -2.45
C ALA A 115 -3.98 15.15 -3.43
N ILE A 116 -4.01 15.46 -4.73
CA ILE A 116 -3.27 14.70 -5.75
C ILE A 116 -1.77 14.75 -5.46
N SER A 117 -1.23 15.93 -5.12
CA SER A 117 0.20 16.09 -4.84
C SER A 117 0.65 15.25 -3.65
N LEU A 118 -0.12 15.26 -2.55
CA LEU A 118 0.17 14.50 -1.34
C LEU A 118 0.07 12.98 -1.53
N VAL A 119 -0.83 12.52 -2.41
CA VAL A 119 -1.00 11.09 -2.69
C VAL A 119 0.07 10.58 -3.64
N THR A 120 0.59 11.44 -4.52
CA THR A 120 1.50 11.06 -5.60
C THR A 120 2.98 11.14 -5.21
N PHE A 121 3.37 12.12 -4.38
CA PHE A 121 4.76 12.41 -4.02
C PHE A 121 5.04 12.17 -2.54
#